data_AF-A0A8W8MJB2-F1
#
_entry.id   AF-A0A8W8MJB2-F1
#
_cell.length_a   1.000
_cell.length_b   1.000
_cell.length_c   1.000
_cell.angle_alpha   90.00
_cell.angle_beta   90.00
_cell.angle_gamma   90.00
#
_symmetry.space_group_name_H-M   'P 1'
#
loop_
_entity.id
_entity.type
_entity.pdbx_description
1 polymer ?
#
loop_
_entity_poly.entity_id
_entity_poly.type
_entity_poly.pdbx_seq_one_letter_code
_entity_poly.pdbx_strand_id
1 'polypeptide(L)'
;QIPQGISRYCQEAVDHSESVGSCPTSKEEWEIAARNKNCSKIASQQNCSSAEKFQYHCVLNSYRNETLEVCAPSRIIFGHCVEFNLQGGVIQDQYASPCNDTFPKCDKYYNSSTAYKCNVVIHITLKYNSCHSCH
;
A
#
# COMPACT_ATOMS: atom_id res chain seq x y z
N GLN A 1 -3.15 -19.50 18.48
CA GLN A 1 -4.38 -19.87 17.76
C GLN A 1 -4.78 -18.71 16.87
N ILE A 2 -4.93 -18.93 15.56
CA ILE A 2 -5.56 -17.96 14.65
C ILE A 2 -7.07 -18.08 14.89
N PRO A 3 -7.81 -16.99 15.15
CA PRO A 3 -9.26 -17.05 15.32
C PRO A 3 -9.88 -17.67 14.07
N GLN A 4 -10.81 -18.62 14.28
CA GLN A 4 -11.57 -19.22 13.18
C GLN A 4 -12.31 -18.10 12.43
N GLY A 5 -11.97 -17.88 11.15
CA GLY A 5 -12.62 -16.90 10.27
C GLY A 5 -11.68 -15.95 9.52
N ILE A 6 -10.41 -15.84 9.90
CA ILE A 6 -9.45 -14.98 9.19
C ILE A 6 -8.81 -15.77 8.04
N SER A 7 -9.27 -15.55 6.81
CA SER A 7 -8.56 -16.01 5.62
C SER A 7 -7.22 -15.28 5.52
N ARG A 8 -6.13 -16.02 5.28
CA ARG A 8 -4.80 -15.43 5.04
C ARG A 8 -4.78 -14.61 3.74
N TYR A 9 -5.66 -14.94 2.80
CA TYR A 9 -5.85 -14.24 1.54
C TYR A 9 -7.12 -13.38 1.63
N CYS A 10 -7.02 -12.10 1.28
CA CYS A 10 -8.16 -11.19 1.29
C CYS A 10 -8.65 -10.92 -0.13
N GLN A 11 -9.78 -11.54 -0.52
CA GLN A 11 -10.34 -11.38 -1.87
C GLN A 11 -10.86 -9.95 -2.07
N GLU A 12 -11.53 -9.37 -1.08
CA GLU A 12 -12.09 -8.03 -1.14
C GLU A 12 -11.01 -6.96 -1.31
N ALA A 13 -9.82 -7.18 -0.74
CA ALA A 13 -8.69 -6.30 -0.97
C ALA A 13 -8.20 -6.38 -2.42
N VAL A 14 -8.19 -7.57 -3.03
CA VAL A 14 -7.79 -7.75 -4.44
C VAL A 14 -8.84 -7.13 -5.37
N ASP A 15 -10.12 -7.42 -5.16
CA ASP A 15 -11.21 -6.95 -6.00
C ASP A 15 -11.36 -5.42 -6.00
N HIS A 16 -11.01 -4.77 -4.89
CA HIS A 16 -11.05 -3.31 -4.75
C HIS A 16 -9.68 -2.63 -4.89
N SER A 17 -8.67 -3.36 -5.36
CA SER A 17 -7.37 -2.78 -5.70
C SER A 17 -7.40 -2.11 -7.08
N GLU A 18 -6.80 -0.94 -7.19
CA GLU A 18 -6.77 -0.15 -8.43
C GLU A 18 -5.35 0.35 -8.69
N SER A 19 -4.89 0.24 -9.93
CA SER A 19 -3.63 0.84 -10.35
C SER A 19 -3.79 2.35 -10.50
N VAL A 20 -2.87 3.10 -9.91
CA VAL A 20 -2.84 4.56 -9.95
C VAL A 20 -1.48 5.05 -10.42
N GLY A 21 -1.46 6.23 -11.07
CA GLY A 21 -0.22 6.81 -11.61
C GLY A 21 0.77 7.28 -10.53
N SER A 22 0.27 7.58 -9.33
CA SER A 22 1.09 7.93 -8.17
C SER A 22 0.28 7.82 -6.89
N CYS A 23 0.95 7.44 -5.80
CA CYS A 23 0.38 7.56 -4.46
C CYS A 23 0.55 8.96 -3.87
N PRO A 24 -0.29 9.31 -2.88
CA PRO A 24 -0.06 10.46 -2.02
C PRO A 24 1.35 10.52 -1.44
N THR A 25 1.93 11.71 -1.47
CA THR A 25 3.27 12.02 -0.94
C THR A 25 3.24 12.86 0.32
N SER A 26 2.05 13.36 0.69
CA SER A 26 1.81 14.11 1.92
C SER A 26 0.65 13.53 2.72
N LYS A 27 0.59 13.88 4.01
CA LYS A 27 -0.53 13.47 4.87
C LYS A 27 -1.87 14.02 4.35
N GLU A 28 -1.88 15.25 3.83
CA GLU A 28 -3.09 15.89 3.30
C GLU A 28 -3.61 15.17 2.05
N GLU A 29 -2.72 14.90 1.08
CA GLU A 29 -3.07 14.10 -0.11
C GLU A 29 -3.57 12.71 0.29
N TRP A 30 -2.94 12.11 1.32
CA TRP A 30 -3.34 10.80 1.82
C TRP A 30 -4.73 10.83 2.44
N GLU A 31 -5.06 11.84 3.24
CA GLU A 31 -6.39 11.99 3.85
C GLU A 31 -7.48 12.21 2.80
N ILE A 32 -7.18 12.97 1.74
CA ILE A 32 -8.10 13.17 0.61
C ILE A 32 -8.33 11.86 -0.14
N ALA A 33 -7.25 11.16 -0.52
CA ALA A 33 -7.36 9.90 -1.24
C ALA A 33 -8.04 8.80 -0.41
N ALA A 34 -7.71 8.69 0.88
CA ALA A 34 -8.35 7.76 1.80
C ALA A 34 -9.86 8.01 1.94
N ARG A 35 -10.27 9.29 2.01
CA ARG A 35 -11.68 9.68 2.06
C ARG A 35 -12.41 9.32 0.76
N ASN A 36 -11.77 9.53 -0.39
CA ASN A 36 -12.33 9.20 -1.69
C ASN A 36 -12.50 7.69 -1.88
N LYS A 37 -11.48 6.89 -1.52
CA LYS A 37 -11.53 5.42 -1.59
C LYS A 37 -12.55 4.82 -0.63
N ASN A 38 -12.76 5.45 0.54
CA ASN A 38 -13.82 5.14 1.50
C ASN A 38 -13.85 3.67 1.96
N CYS A 39 -12.71 3.17 2.44
CA CYS A 39 -12.53 1.78 2.84
C CYS A 39 -13.46 1.31 3.97
N SER A 40 -14.08 2.22 4.74
CA SER A 40 -15.04 1.85 5.79
C SER A 40 -16.29 1.15 5.22
N LYS A 41 -16.68 1.45 3.98
CA LYS A 41 -17.79 0.75 3.30
C LYS A 41 -17.45 -0.73 3.08
N ILE A 42 -16.26 -1.01 2.56
CA ILE A 42 -15.78 -2.37 2.25
C ILE A 42 -15.44 -3.12 3.55
N ALA A 43 -14.93 -2.42 4.57
CA ALA A 43 -14.56 -3.00 5.85
C ALA A 43 -15.71 -3.76 6.55
N SER A 44 -16.96 -3.34 6.30
CA SER A 44 -18.17 -3.98 6.84
C SER A 44 -18.60 -5.26 6.11
N GLN A 45 -18.04 -5.52 4.92
CA GLN A 45 -18.42 -6.61 4.03
C GLN A 45 -17.40 -7.75 3.99
N GLN A 46 -16.13 -7.43 4.26
CA GLN A 46 -15.01 -8.38 4.25
C GLN A 46 -14.87 -9.19 5.55
N ASN A 47 -14.20 -10.34 5.48
CA ASN A 47 -13.87 -11.20 6.63
C ASN A 47 -12.35 -11.41 6.86
N CYS A 48 -11.51 -10.64 6.16
CA CYS A 48 -10.05 -10.68 6.23
C CYS A 48 -9.47 -10.14 7.54
N SER A 49 -10.12 -9.15 8.16
CA SER A 49 -9.68 -8.56 9.43
C SER A 49 -10.83 -7.89 10.17
N SER A 50 -10.56 -7.38 11.37
CA SER A 50 -11.47 -6.41 12.00
C SER A 50 -11.60 -5.16 11.11
N ALA A 51 -12.78 -4.53 11.13
CA ALA A 51 -13.06 -3.34 10.33
C ALA A 51 -12.09 -2.19 10.62
N GLU A 52 -11.68 -2.01 11.89
CA GLU A 52 -10.73 -0.97 12.31
C GLU A 52 -9.34 -1.12 11.68
N LYS A 53 -8.93 -2.36 11.39
CA LYS A 53 -7.65 -2.66 10.74
C LYS A 53 -7.73 -2.56 9.23
N PHE A 54 -8.92 -2.62 8.65
CA PHE A 54 -9.12 -2.56 7.20
C PHE A 54 -9.05 -1.10 6.73
N GLN A 55 -7.85 -0.67 6.34
CA GLN A 55 -7.50 0.73 6.12
C GLN A 55 -7.15 0.99 4.66
N TYR A 56 -7.17 2.27 4.30
CA TYR A 56 -6.67 2.72 3.02
C TYR A 56 -5.15 2.61 2.95
N HIS A 57 -4.67 2.12 1.82
CA HIS A 57 -3.28 2.06 1.45
C HIS A 57 -3.12 2.57 0.02
N CYS A 58 -2.01 3.27 -0.22
CA CYS A 58 -1.47 3.39 -1.56
C CYS A 58 0.00 3.00 -1.52
N VAL A 59 0.35 1.93 -2.22
CA VAL A 59 1.60 1.19 -2.04
C VAL A 59 2.12 0.65 -3.37
N LEU A 60 3.32 0.09 -3.36
CA LEU A 60 3.90 -0.57 -4.53
C LEU A 60 3.15 -1.86 -4.86
N ASN A 61 3.10 -2.25 -6.14
CA ASN A 61 2.86 -3.66 -6.47
C ASN A 61 4.14 -4.49 -6.20
N SER A 62 4.02 -5.82 -6.24
CA SER A 62 5.17 -6.71 -6.02
C SER A 62 6.31 -6.57 -7.04
N TYR A 63 6.04 -5.98 -8.21
CA TYR A 63 7.03 -5.75 -9.27
C TYR A 63 7.74 -4.38 -9.15
N ARG A 64 7.27 -3.49 -8.27
CA ARG A 64 7.76 -2.10 -8.08
C ARG A 64 7.74 -1.24 -9.35
N ASN A 65 6.86 -1.56 -10.30
CA ASN A 65 6.71 -0.78 -11.52
C ASN A 65 5.42 0.04 -11.53
N GLU A 66 4.51 -0.21 -10.59
CA GLU A 66 3.23 0.49 -10.46
C GLU A 66 2.89 0.72 -8.99
N THR A 67 1.97 1.64 -8.77
CA THR A 67 1.37 1.90 -7.47
C THR A 67 -0.09 1.49 -7.45
N LEU A 68 -0.55 0.95 -6.32
CA LEU A 68 -1.89 0.42 -6.13
C LEU A 68 -2.57 1.16 -4.98
N GLU A 69 -3.77 1.70 -5.22
CA GLU A 69 -4.71 2.09 -4.17
C GLU A 69 -5.54 0.88 -3.77
N VAL A 70 -5.56 0.55 -2.47
CA VAL A 70 -6.22 -0.64 -1.96
C VAL A 70 -6.77 -0.42 -0.55
N CYS A 71 -7.89 -1.09 -0.25
CA CYS A 71 -8.38 -1.25 1.12
C CYS A 71 -7.94 -2.62 1.61
N ALA A 72 -7.13 -2.68 2.67
CA ALA A 72 -6.55 -3.93 3.14
C ALA A 72 -6.28 -3.91 4.65
N PRO A 73 -6.08 -5.08 5.28
CA PRO A 73 -5.65 -5.13 6.67
C PRO A 73 -4.28 -4.48 6.86
N SER A 74 -4.25 -3.44 7.69
CA SER A 74 -3.02 -2.78 8.12
C SER A 74 -2.18 -3.68 9.02
N ARG A 75 -0.86 -3.55 8.88
CA ARG A 75 0.17 -4.20 9.70
C ARG A 75 1.33 -3.27 10.00
N ILE A 76 2.18 -3.69 10.92
CA ILE A 76 3.49 -3.07 11.13
C ILE A 76 4.45 -3.58 10.06
N ILE A 77 5.21 -2.65 9.49
CA ILE A 77 6.24 -2.87 8.47
C ILE A 77 7.59 -2.62 9.11
N PHE A 78 8.59 -3.42 8.75
CA PHE A 78 9.89 -3.44 9.42
C PHE A 78 11.02 -3.10 8.46
N GLY A 79 11.44 -1.84 8.44
CA GLY A 79 12.65 -1.41 7.74
C GLY A 79 12.60 -1.57 6.21
N HIS A 80 11.41 -1.63 5.62
CA HIS A 80 11.20 -1.69 4.17
C HIS A 80 10.05 -0.76 3.77
N CYS A 81 9.94 -0.42 2.48
CA CYS A 81 8.67 0.09 1.95
C CYS A 81 7.59 -1.00 1.93
N VAL A 82 6.35 -0.55 1.71
CA VAL A 82 5.17 -1.41 1.69
C VAL A 82 4.82 -1.80 0.26
N GLU A 83 4.43 -3.06 0.06
CA GLU A 83 3.73 -3.50 -1.14
C GLU A 83 2.36 -4.10 -0.83
N PHE A 84 1.49 -4.11 -1.84
CA PHE A 84 0.36 -5.00 -1.90
C PHE A 84 0.66 -6.14 -2.87
N ASN A 85 0.68 -7.37 -2.34
CA ASN A 85 0.85 -8.56 -3.12
C ASN A 85 -0.50 -9.03 -3.64
N LEU A 86 -0.81 -8.72 -4.90
CA LEU A 86 -2.06 -9.11 -5.57
C LEU A 86 -2.31 -10.62 -5.52
N GLN A 87 -1.26 -11.43 -5.73
CA GLN A 87 -1.37 -12.90 -5.71
C GLN A 87 -1.65 -13.43 -4.30
N GLY A 88 -1.10 -12.76 -3.28
CA GLY A 88 -1.27 -13.12 -1.87
C GLY A 88 -2.48 -12.45 -1.20
N GLY A 89 -3.07 -11.42 -1.80
CA GLY A 89 -4.15 -10.62 -1.23
C GLY A 89 -3.76 -9.95 0.09
N VAL A 90 -2.49 -9.52 0.23
CA VAL A 90 -1.94 -9.04 1.50
C VAL A 90 -1.01 -7.84 1.35
N ILE A 91 -1.04 -6.97 2.36
CA ILE A 91 0.00 -5.97 2.61
C ILE A 91 1.22 -6.66 3.22
N GLN A 92 2.41 -6.34 2.71
CA GLN A 92 3.67 -6.88 3.23
C GLN A 92 4.86 -5.95 2.99
N ASP A 93 5.98 -6.31 3.60
CA ASP A 93 7.28 -5.68 3.37
C ASP A 93 7.71 -5.92 1.91
N GLN A 94 8.12 -4.86 1.22
CA GLN A 94 8.78 -4.95 -0.07
C GLN A 94 10.27 -5.16 0.16
N TYR A 95 10.69 -6.43 0.24
CA TYR A 95 12.04 -6.82 0.62
C TYR A 95 13.15 -6.27 -0.29
N ALA A 96 12.86 -5.95 -1.55
CA ALA A 96 13.82 -5.30 -2.43
C ALA A 96 13.69 -3.76 -2.46
N SER A 97 13.04 -3.18 -1.46
CA SER A 97 13.05 -1.74 -1.15
C SER A 97 13.27 -1.50 0.35
N PRO A 98 14.44 -1.90 0.89
CA PRO A 98 14.79 -1.61 2.29
C PRO A 98 14.91 -0.10 2.53
N CYS A 99 14.52 0.35 3.73
CA CYS A 99 14.70 1.74 4.15
C CYS A 99 16.19 2.09 4.25
N ASN A 100 16.54 3.32 3.88
CA ASN A 100 17.86 3.91 4.01
C ASN A 100 17.73 5.40 4.39
N ASP A 101 18.81 6.03 4.84
CA ASP A 101 18.84 7.43 5.27
C ASP A 101 18.63 8.40 4.10
N THR A 102 18.98 7.96 2.89
CA THR A 102 18.84 8.76 1.65
C THR A 102 17.56 8.40 0.90
N PHE A 103 17.46 7.15 0.44
CA PHE A 103 16.34 6.67 -0.36
C PHE A 103 16.35 5.13 -0.40
N PRO A 104 15.21 4.42 -0.24
CA PRO A 104 13.92 4.84 0.32
C PRO A 104 14.04 5.45 1.72
N LYS A 105 13.55 6.68 1.96
CA LYS A 105 13.50 7.22 3.33
C LYS A 105 12.24 6.75 4.03
N CYS A 106 12.39 5.97 5.10
CA CYS A 106 11.28 5.47 5.94
C CYS A 106 11.76 5.08 7.33
N ASP A 107 10.82 5.04 8.28
CA ASP A 107 11.09 4.65 9.67
C ASP A 107 11.45 3.16 9.79
N LYS A 108 12.23 2.80 10.81
CA LYS A 108 12.59 1.39 11.10
C LYS A 108 11.37 0.49 11.33
N TYR A 109 10.29 1.06 11.85
CA TYR A 109 9.01 0.41 11.99
C TYR A 109 7.89 1.45 11.88
N TYR A 110 6.84 1.13 11.14
CA TYR A 110 5.70 2.03 10.96
C TYR A 110 4.44 1.24 10.58
N ASN A 111 3.27 1.88 10.74
CA ASN A 111 2.02 1.30 10.26
C ASN A 111 1.96 1.45 8.73
N SER A 112 1.73 0.34 8.04
CA SER A 112 1.52 0.29 6.58
C SER A 112 0.50 1.29 6.02
N SER A 113 -0.49 1.76 6.79
CA SER A 113 -1.43 2.80 6.31
C SER A 113 -0.78 4.17 6.18
N THR A 114 0.37 4.38 6.83
CA THR A 114 1.18 5.60 6.71
C THR A 114 2.30 5.49 5.67
N ALA A 115 2.15 4.61 4.69
CA ALA A 115 3.15 4.36 3.65
C ALA A 115 3.50 5.59 2.79
N TYR A 116 2.69 6.66 2.79
CA TYR A 116 3.02 7.96 2.18
C TYR A 116 4.30 8.59 2.75
N LYS A 117 4.74 8.15 3.95
CA LYS A 117 6.04 8.53 4.53
C LYS A 117 7.23 7.83 3.85
N CYS A 118 6.99 6.74 3.11
CA CYS A 118 8.00 6.05 2.31
C CYS A 118 8.11 6.76 0.95
N ASN A 119 9.19 7.51 0.74
CA ASN A 119 9.35 8.35 -0.46
C ASN A 119 9.51 7.59 -1.80
N VAL A 120 9.30 6.27 -1.86
CA VAL A 120 9.59 5.46 -3.07
C VAL A 120 8.64 5.70 -4.22
N VAL A 121 7.41 6.08 -3.89
CA VAL A 121 6.35 6.36 -4.86
C VAL A 121 6.81 7.42 -5.88
N ILE A 122 7.55 8.44 -5.43
CA ILE A 122 8.03 9.55 -6.27
C ILE A 122 8.92 9.03 -7.41
N HIS A 123 9.71 7.97 -7.20
CA HIS A 123 10.66 7.50 -8.21
C HIS A 123 10.05 6.63 -9.31
N ILE A 124 8.92 5.96 -9.07
CA ILE A 124 8.22 5.23 -10.15
C ILE A 124 7.67 6.24 -11.15
N THR A 125 7.03 7.31 -10.67
CA THR A 125 6.54 8.41 -11.50
C THR A 125 7.69 9.09 -12.27
N LEU A 126 8.86 9.28 -11.65
CA LEU A 126 10.03 9.86 -12.34
C LEU A 126 10.61 8.93 -13.41
N LYS A 127 10.72 7.61 -13.18
CA LYS A 127 11.14 6.65 -14.22
C LYS A 127 10.15 6.58 -15.38
N TYR A 128 8.85 6.64 -15.09
CA TYR A 128 7.81 6.67 -16.12
C TYR A 128 7.91 7.94 -16.98
N ASN A 129 8.08 9.10 -16.35
CA ASN A 129 8.22 10.40 -17.03
C ASN A 129 9.56 10.56 -17.79
N SER A 130 10.62 9.86 -17.39
CA SER A 130 11.89 9.85 -18.13
C SER A 130 11.92 8.83 -19.27
N CYS A 131 10.98 7.89 -19.35
CA CYS A 131 10.80 6.98 -20.49
C CYS A 131 9.95 7.60 -21.62
N HIS A 132 9.12 8.61 -21.31
CA HIS A 132 8.31 9.34 -22.31
C HIS A 132 9.10 10.35 -23.17
N SER A 133 10.39 10.57 -22.89
CA SER A 133 11.28 11.42 -23.70
C SER A 133 12.13 10.65 -24.73
N CYS A 134 11.85 9.37 -24.96
CA CYS A 134 12.41 8.65 -26.11
C CYS A 134 11.46 8.80 -27.31
N HIS A 135 11.60 9.90 -28.05
CA HIS A 135 11.08 10.04 -29.41
C HIS A 135 12.20 10.57 -30.31
#